data_AF-A0A9E0Q0G1-F1
#
_entry.id   AF-A0A9E0Q0G1-F1
#
_cell.length_a   1.000
_cell.length_b   1.000
_cell.length_c   1.000
_cell.angle_alpha   90.00
_cell.angle_beta   90.00
_cell.angle_gamma   90.00
#
_symmetry.space_group_name_H-M   'P 1'
#
loop_
_entity.id
_entity.type
_entity.pdbx_description
1 polymer ?
#
loop_
_entity_poly.entity_id
_entity_poly.type
_entity_poly.pdbx_seq_one_letter_code
_entity_poly.pdbx_strand_id
1 'polypeptide(L)'
;MNIRDISIKCGNCDSYQTLTGFARREEWNVYTFECDHGRCDPAVTRTLVEVPRQIDDFARRDPDWRGGGKHGEFGGGSQEE
;
A
#
# COMPACT_ATOMS: atom_id res chain seq x y z
N MET A 1 -1.87 -10.77 -9.61
CA MET A 1 -1.11 -9.52 -9.46
C MET A 1 -0.83 -9.28 -7.99
N ASN A 2 0.43 -8.99 -7.67
CA ASN A 2 0.84 -8.61 -6.33
C ASN A 2 1.11 -7.10 -6.29
N ILE A 3 0.44 -6.38 -5.38
CA ILE A 3 0.60 -4.93 -5.21
C ILE A 3 2.04 -4.52 -4.83
N ARG A 4 2.85 -5.45 -4.31
CA ARG A 4 4.26 -5.20 -4.00
C ARG A 4 5.18 -5.23 -5.23
N ASP A 5 4.69 -5.68 -6.39
CA ASP A 5 5.46 -5.70 -7.63
C ASP A 5 5.38 -4.37 -8.39
N ILE A 6 4.54 -3.43 -7.93
CA ILE A 6 4.43 -2.09 -8.53
C ILE A 6 5.25 -1.07 -7.73
N SER A 7 5.88 -0.15 -8.46
CA SER A 7 6.57 1.00 -7.88
C SER A 7 5.89 2.27 -8.34
N ILE A 8 5.60 3.17 -7.39
CA ILE A 8 4.91 4.43 -7.67
C ILE A 8 5.86 5.57 -7.36
N LYS A 9 6.15 6.42 -8.35
CA LYS A 9 6.91 7.65 -8.16
C LYS A 9 5.98 8.78 -7.73
N CYS A 10 6.46 9.63 -6.84
CA CYS A 10 5.83 10.89 -6.47
C CYS A 10 6.02 11.89 -7.61
N GLY A 11 4.93 12.37 -8.19
CA GLY A 11 4.97 13.38 -9.26
C GLY A 11 5.48 14.76 -8.84
N ASN A 12 5.76 14.98 -7.54
CA ASN A 12 6.24 16.26 -7.01
C ASN A 12 7.74 16.30 -6.72
N CYS A 13 8.30 15.20 -6.17
CA CYS A 13 9.72 15.15 -5.76
C CYS A 13 10.53 14.06 -6.46
N ASP A 14 9.94 13.34 -7.43
CA ASP A 14 10.52 12.22 -8.17
C ASP A 14 10.99 11.03 -7.33
N SER A 15 10.77 11.08 -6.00
CA SER A 15 11.06 9.99 -5.07
C SER A 15 9.96 8.93 -5.11
N TYR A 16 10.19 7.77 -4.50
CA TYR A 16 9.20 6.70 -4.43
C TYR A 16 8.17 6.93 -3.32
N GLN A 17 6.96 6.42 -3.56
CA GLN A 17 5.89 6.35 -2.56
C GLN A 17 5.88 4.98 -1.89
N THR A 18 5.63 4.97 -0.58
CA THR A 18 5.53 3.78 0.25
C THR A 18 4.06 3.39 0.39
N LEU A 19 3.78 2.09 0.34
CA LEU A 19 2.45 1.57 0.60
C LEU A 19 2.11 1.71 2.10
N THR A 20 1.13 2.52 2.45
CA THR A 20 0.78 2.88 3.84
C THR A 20 -0.60 2.41 4.30
N GLY A 21 -1.48 2.01 3.38
CA GLY A 21 -2.85 1.67 3.75
C GLY A 21 -3.54 0.68 2.83
N PHE A 22 -4.61 0.08 3.37
CA PHE A 22 -5.45 -0.90 2.69
C PHE A 22 -6.90 -0.77 3.10
N ALA A 23 -7.80 -0.82 2.12
CA ALA A 23 -9.23 -0.97 2.32
C ALA A 23 -9.79 -2.01 1.36
N ARG A 24 -10.37 -3.08 1.90
CA ARG A 24 -11.12 -4.07 1.13
C ARG A 24 -12.50 -3.52 0.78
N ARG A 25 -12.89 -3.57 -0.49
CA ARG A 25 -14.26 -3.27 -0.97
C ARG A 25 -14.88 -4.51 -1.60
N GLU A 26 -16.09 -4.39 -2.13
CA GLU A 26 -16.83 -5.54 -2.66
C GLU A 26 -16.12 -6.18 -3.86
N GLU A 27 -15.85 -5.39 -4.90
CA GLU A 27 -15.25 -5.86 -6.16
C GLU A 27 -13.76 -5.49 -6.30
N TRP A 28 -13.34 -4.44 -5.61
CA TRP A 28 -11.99 -3.86 -5.69
C TRP A 28 -11.33 -3.80 -4.31
N ASN A 29 -10.01 -3.89 -4.29
CA ASN A 29 -9.19 -3.58 -3.13
C ASN A 29 -8.50 -2.24 -3.37
N VAL A 30 -8.50 -1.36 -2.37
CA VAL A 30 -7.90 -0.04 -2.46
C VAL A 30 -6.63 0.00 -1.61
N TYR A 31 -5.54 0.41 -2.23
CA TYR A 31 -4.23 0.58 -1.61
C TYR A 31 -3.86 2.05 -1.58
N THR A 32 -3.34 2.50 -0.44
CA THR A 32 -2.88 3.87 -0.26
C THR A 32 -1.35 3.89 -0.30
N PHE A 33 -0.80 4.72 -1.18
CA PHE A 33 0.62 5.03 -1.23
C PHE A 33 0.86 6.49 -0.84
N GLU A 34 1.88 6.74 -0.04
CA GLU A 34 2.28 8.07 0.43
C GLU A 34 3.76 8.34 0.13
N CYS A 35 4.10 9.58 -0.20
CA CYS A 35 5.49 9.97 -0.43
C CYS A 35 6.33 9.87 0.85
N ASP A 36 7.47 9.19 0.78
CA ASP A 36 8.30 8.84 1.95
C ASP A 36 9.38 9.89 2.30
N HIS A 37 9.66 10.82 1.38
CA HIS A 37 10.88 11.64 1.44
C HIS A 37 10.79 12.89 2.36
N GLY A 38 9.77 12.99 3.22
CA GLY A 38 9.57 14.10 4.18
C GLY A 38 9.43 15.52 3.59
N ARG A 39 9.58 15.66 2.26
CA ARG A 39 9.55 16.92 1.51
C ARG A 39 8.16 17.26 0.97
N CYS A 40 7.32 16.24 0.81
CA CYS A 40 5.97 16.37 0.28
C CYS A 40 4.96 16.24 1.41
N ASP A 41 3.86 16.99 1.33
CA ASP A 41 2.67 16.70 2.11
C ASP A 41 2.09 15.36 1.62
N PRO A 42 2.05 14.31 2.47
CA PRO A 42 1.48 13.02 2.09
C PRO A 42 0.00 13.13 1.71
N ALA A 43 -0.75 14.05 2.33
CA ALA A 43 -2.17 14.21 2.06
C ALA A 43 -2.44 14.70 0.63
N VAL A 44 -1.50 15.46 0.05
CA VAL A 44 -1.56 16.02 -1.30
C VAL A 44 -0.99 15.06 -2.33
N THR A 45 0.07 14.33 -1.97
CA THR A 45 0.78 13.42 -2.89
C THR A 45 0.32 11.98 -2.80
N ARG A 46 -0.69 11.67 -1.98
CA ARG A 46 -1.23 10.31 -1.82
C ARG A 46 -1.72 9.77 -3.16
N THR A 47 -1.44 8.49 -3.40
CA THR A 47 -1.96 7.77 -4.55
C THR A 47 -2.84 6.64 -4.07
N LEU A 48 -4.05 6.55 -4.63
CA LEU A 48 -4.95 5.42 -4.42
C LEU A 48 -4.84 4.49 -5.62
N VAL A 49 -4.57 3.21 -5.35
CA VAL A 49 -4.52 2.18 -6.38
C VAL A 49 -5.62 1.17 -6.12
N GLU A 50 -6.47 0.97 -7.12
CA GLU A 50 -7.55 -0.01 -7.07
C GLU A 50 -7.14 -1.26 -7.86
N VAL A 51 -7.21 -2.42 -7.20
CA VAL A 51 -6.92 -3.73 -7.80
C VAL A 51 -8.18 -4.58 -7.74
N PRO A 52 -8.62 -5.20 -8.87
CA PRO A 52 -9.76 -6.11 -8.83
C PRO A 52 -9.46 -7.29 -7.91
N ARG A 53 -10.39 -7.64 -7.01
CA ARG A 53 -10.20 -8.76 -6.07
C ARG A 53 -9.92 -10.10 -6.76
N GLN A 54 -10.38 -10.23 -8.00
CA GLN A 54 -10.17 -11.40 -8.84
C GLN A 54 -8.70 -11.65 -9.19
N ILE A 55 -7.87 -10.61 -9.18
CA ILE A 55 -6.44 -10.70 -9.54
C ILE A 55 -5.51 -10.25 -8.41
N ASP A 56 -6.04 -9.85 -7.25
CA ASP A 56 -5.23 -9.40 -6.12
C ASP A 56 -4.73 -10.59 -5.29
N ASP A 57 -3.52 -11.05 -5.62
CA ASP A 57 -2.89 -12.17 -4.91
C ASP A 57 -2.40 -11.77 -3.51
N PHE A 58 -2.08 -10.49 -3.31
CA PHE A 58 -1.56 -10.01 -2.03
C PHE A 58 -2.66 -10.05 -0.96
N ALA A 59 -3.81 -9.45 -1.23
CA ALA A 59 -4.95 -9.48 -0.31
C ALA A 59 -5.54 -10.88 -0.08
N ARG A 60 -5.27 -11.84 -0.98
CA ARG A 60 -5.67 -13.24 -0.79
C ARG A 60 -4.74 -14.00 0.14
N ARG A 61 -3.44 -13.75 0.03
CA ARG A 61 -2.41 -14.39 0.86
C ARG A 61 -2.41 -13.83 2.28
N ASP A 62 -2.66 -12.54 2.42
CA ASP A 62 -2.67 -11.85 3.71
C ASP A 62 -3.99 -11.07 3.87
N PRO A 63 -5.09 -11.75 4.23
CA PRO A 63 -6.41 -11.13 4.31
C PRO A 63 -6.57 -10.20 5.52
N ASP A 64 -5.71 -10.34 6.53
CA ASP A 64 -5.73 -9.57 7.77
C ASP A 64 -4.80 -8.35 7.74
N TRP A 65 -3.97 -8.21 6.70
CA TRP A 65 -3.15 -7.03 6.51
C TRP A 65 -4.01 -5.75 6.48
N ARG A 66 -3.78 -4.84 7.43
CA ARG A 66 -4.48 -3.54 7.52
C ARG A 66 -3.62 -2.34 7.09
N GLY A 67 -2.43 -2.60 6.57
CA GLY A 67 -1.41 -1.59 6.30
C GLY A 67 -0.08 -1.98 6.93
N GLY A 68 1.01 -1.65 6.24
CA GLY A 68 2.36 -1.73 6.77
C GLY A 68 2.63 -0.40 7.45
N GLY A 69 3.24 -0.42 8.63
CA GLY A 69 3.68 0.82 9.26
C GLY A 69 4.51 1.64 8.27
N LYS A 70 4.42 2.97 8.40
CA LYS A 70 5.30 3.87 7.64
C LYS A 70 6.74 3.36 7.81
N HIS A 71 7.49 3.26 6.73
CA HIS A 71 8.91 2.88 6.77
C HIS A 71 9.22 1.42 7.18
N GLY A 72 8.39 0.45 6.80
CA GLY A 72 8.74 -0.97 6.99
C GLY A 72 8.65 -1.46 8.44
N GLU A 73 7.98 -0.70 9.31
CA GLU A 73 7.43 -1.25 10.54
C GLU A 73 6.44 -2.35 10.15
N PHE A 74 6.89 -3.59 10.30
CA PHE A 74 6.12 -4.80 10.05
C PHE A 74 4.75 -4.64 10.71
N GLY A 75 3.71 -4.49 9.88
CA GLY A 75 2.35 -4.76 10.35
C GLY A 75 2.37 -6.18 10.89
N GLY A 76 2.10 -6.32 12.19
CA GLY A 76 2.21 -7.57 12.92
C GLY A 76 1.31 -8.65 12.32
N GLY A 77 1.83 -9.35 11.33
CA GLY A 77 1.44 -10.72 11.05
C GLY A 77 1.91 -11.54 12.24
N SER A 78 0.95 -12.17 12.90
CA SER A 78 1.12 -13.07 14.03
C SER A 78 2.44 -13.85 13.93
N GLN A 79 3.32 -13.66 14.90
CA GLN A 79 4.41 -14.56 15.14
C GLN A 79 3.77 -15.84 15.69
N GLU A 80 3.48 -16.79 14.80
CA GLU A 80 3.10 -18.15 15.22
C GLU A 80 4.40 -18.87 15.64
N GLU A 81 4.55 -19.07 16.95
CA GLU A 81 5.37 -20.13 17.55
C GLU A 81 4.62 -21.47 17.50
#